data_AF-A0A075HJ77-F1
#
_entry.id   AF-A0A075HJ77-F1
#
_cell.length_a   1.000
_cell.length_b   1.000
_cell.length_c   1.000
_cell.angle_alpha   90.00
_cell.angle_beta   90.00
_cell.angle_gamma   90.00
#
_symmetry.space_group_name_H-M   'P 1'
#
loop_
_entity.id
_entity.type
_entity.pdbx_description
1 polymer ?
#
loop_
_entity_poly.entity_id
_entity_poly.type
_entity_poly.pdbx_seq_one_letter_code
_entity_poly.pdbx_strand_id
1 'polypeptide(L)'
;MPSKRVSRGRKKGGKGSTGVIQCTNCGQTVPKDKAKKVTSRLSLVEHQLAKELRAQGTYIASPKILKWYCISCAIHFKILKIRSSAKRRERTKLR
;
A
#
# COMPACT_ATOMS: atom_id res chain seq x y z
N MET A 1 -14.67 7.87 -25.83
CA MET A 1 -14.34 6.82 -24.83
C MET A 1 -14.61 7.37 -23.42
N PRO A 2 -15.39 6.70 -22.57
CA PRO A 2 -15.83 7.28 -21.29
C PRO A 2 -14.69 7.36 -20.26
N SER A 3 -14.59 8.50 -19.55
CA SER A 3 -13.64 8.67 -18.45
C SER A 3 -14.21 8.14 -17.15
N LYS A 4 -13.73 6.96 -16.71
CA LYS A 4 -14.17 6.37 -15.43
C LYS A 4 -13.70 7.13 -14.20
N ARG A 5 -12.57 7.86 -14.28
CA ARG A 5 -11.95 8.59 -13.15
C ARG A 5 -11.32 9.89 -13.65
N VAL A 6 -11.64 11.00 -12.99
CA VAL A 6 -11.06 12.33 -13.27
C VAL A 6 -9.52 12.30 -13.29
N SER A 7 -8.91 11.66 -12.28
CA SER A 7 -7.45 11.56 -12.18
C SER A 7 -6.81 10.43 -13.00
N ARG A 8 -7.60 9.70 -13.80
CA ARG A 8 -7.19 8.47 -14.50
C ARG A 8 -6.56 7.41 -13.57
N GLY A 9 -6.78 7.52 -12.25
CA GLY A 9 -6.24 6.63 -11.22
C GLY A 9 -4.82 6.98 -10.74
N ARG A 10 -4.30 8.18 -11.04
CA ARG A 10 -2.97 8.65 -10.62
C ARG A 10 -3.06 9.83 -9.66
N LYS A 11 -2.03 10.03 -8.83
CA LYS A 11 -1.83 11.22 -7.98
C LYS A 11 -0.83 12.24 -8.55
N LYS A 12 -0.66 12.24 -9.87
CA LYS A 12 0.36 13.00 -10.59
C LYS A 12 0.17 14.53 -10.54
N GLY A 13 -1.09 14.99 -10.43
CA GLY A 13 -1.43 16.40 -10.64
C GLY A 13 -1.11 16.85 -12.06
N GLY A 14 -0.68 18.09 -12.23
CA GLY A 14 -0.31 18.69 -13.53
C GLY A 14 1.06 18.29 -14.07
N LYS A 15 1.81 17.38 -13.41
CA LYS A 15 3.17 17.01 -13.85
C LYS A 15 3.16 16.24 -15.18
N GLY A 16 4.19 16.43 -16.00
CA GLY A 16 4.38 15.74 -17.28
C GLY A 16 4.90 14.30 -17.19
N SER A 17 5.80 14.00 -16.23
CA SER A 17 6.27 12.64 -15.96
C SER A 17 6.55 12.44 -14.47
N THR A 18 6.65 11.18 -14.05
CA THR A 18 6.97 10.80 -12.67
C THR A 18 7.78 9.52 -12.68
N GLY A 19 8.73 9.39 -11.75
CA GLY A 19 9.53 8.19 -11.59
C GLY A 19 8.70 6.91 -11.50
N VAL A 20 9.31 5.81 -11.94
CA VAL A 20 8.75 4.46 -11.88
C VAL A 20 9.30 3.71 -10.67
N ILE A 21 8.52 2.76 -10.18
CA ILE A 21 8.87 1.88 -9.05
C ILE A 21 8.51 0.44 -9.45
N GLN A 22 9.30 -0.52 -9.00
CA GLN A 22 9.01 -1.94 -9.18
C GLN A 22 8.02 -2.45 -8.14
N CYS A 23 7.04 -3.26 -8.58
CA CYS A 23 6.13 -3.94 -7.67
C CYS A 23 6.90 -4.97 -6.82
N THR A 24 6.70 -4.96 -5.51
CA THR A 24 7.39 -5.87 -4.57
C THR A 24 7.09 -7.34 -4.83
N ASN A 25 5.93 -7.69 -5.41
CA ASN A 25 5.53 -9.08 -5.61
C ASN A 25 5.79 -9.61 -7.03
N CYS A 26 5.38 -8.86 -8.05
CA CYS A 26 5.49 -9.32 -9.45
C CYS A 26 6.65 -8.69 -10.23
N GLY A 27 7.42 -7.78 -9.64
CA GLY A 27 8.53 -7.10 -10.32
C GLY A 27 8.11 -6.18 -11.48
N GLN A 28 6.82 -5.92 -11.66
CA GLN A 28 6.34 -5.07 -12.75
C GLN A 28 6.66 -3.58 -12.49
N THR A 29 7.14 -2.89 -13.51
CA THR A 29 7.39 -1.44 -13.50
C THR A 29 6.08 -0.66 -13.51
N VAL A 30 5.83 0.14 -12.47
CA VAL A 30 4.62 0.96 -12.33
C VAL A 30 4.99 2.41 -12.02
N PRO A 31 4.31 3.42 -12.59
CA PRO A 31 4.51 4.81 -12.18
C PRO A 31 4.23 4.99 -10.69
N LYS A 32 5.11 5.74 -10.00
CA LYS A 32 5.01 5.98 -8.55
C LYS A 32 3.64 6.50 -8.10
N ASP A 33 2.99 7.35 -8.90
CA ASP A 33 1.67 7.90 -8.55
C ASP A 33 0.51 6.90 -8.66
N LYS A 34 0.73 5.81 -9.40
CA LYS A 34 -0.27 4.77 -9.66
C LYS A 34 -0.11 3.60 -8.70
N ALA A 35 1.14 3.31 -8.31
CA ALA A 35 1.48 2.26 -7.36
C ALA A 35 0.80 2.49 -6.00
N LYS A 36 0.49 1.40 -5.31
CA LYS A 36 -0.10 1.43 -3.96
C LYS A 36 0.98 1.20 -2.93
N LYS A 37 1.20 2.22 -2.10
CA LYS A 37 2.10 2.17 -0.95
C LYS A 37 1.34 1.60 0.24
N VAL A 38 1.84 0.49 0.78
CA VAL A 38 1.38 -0.10 2.04
C VAL A 38 2.51 0.01 3.04
N THR A 39 2.20 0.54 4.22
CA THR A 39 3.14 0.67 5.33
C THR A 39 2.73 -0.30 6.41
N SER A 40 3.55 -1.30 6.69
CA SER A 40 3.34 -2.29 7.75
C SER A 40 4.46 -2.18 8.79
N ARG A 41 4.16 -2.47 10.06
CA ARG A 41 5.21 -2.69 11.07
C ARG A 41 5.62 -4.15 11.03
N LEU A 42 6.92 -4.42 11.02
CA LEU A 42 7.44 -5.77 11.18
C LEU A 42 7.52 -6.10 12.68
N SER A 43 6.86 -7.17 13.09
CA SER A 43 7.10 -7.82 14.38
C SER A 43 8.07 -8.98 14.15
N LEU A 44 9.25 -8.93 14.78
CA LEU A 44 10.24 -10.02 14.70
C LEU A 44 9.78 -11.27 15.47
N VAL A 45 8.95 -11.04 16.49
CA VAL A 45 8.46 -12.06 17.41
C VAL A 45 6.94 -12.08 17.35
N GLU A 46 6.33 -13.24 17.60
CA GLU A 46 4.89 -13.37 17.75
C GLU A 46 4.34 -12.43 18.85
N HIS A 47 3.10 -11.99 18.69
CA HIS A 47 2.51 -10.95 19.54
C HIS A 47 2.44 -11.34 21.02
N GLN A 48 2.21 -12.62 21.34
CA GLN A 48 2.11 -13.08 22.73
C GLN A 48 3.48 -13.07 23.41
N LEU A 49 4.47 -13.73 22.81
CA LEU A 49 5.84 -13.74 23.31
C LEU A 49 6.43 -12.33 23.38
N ALA A 50 6.11 -11.47 22.40
CA ALA A 50 6.54 -10.07 22.44
C ALA A 50 5.92 -9.26 23.58
N LYS A 51 4.80 -9.69 24.19
CA LYS A 51 4.25 -9.06 25.40
C LYS A 51 4.99 -9.53 26.64
N GLU A 52 5.23 -10.84 26.76
CA GLU A 52 5.97 -11.42 27.89
C GLU A 52 7.38 -10.87 27.96
N LEU A 53 8.10 -10.86 26.82
CA LEU A 53 9.45 -10.31 26.72
C LEU A 53 9.50 -8.82 27.07
N ARG A 54 8.48 -8.03 26.70
CA ARG A 54 8.41 -6.61 27.09
C ARG A 54 8.09 -6.44 28.58
N ALA A 55 7.27 -7.31 29.16
CA ALA A 55 7.01 -7.31 30.60
C ALA A 55 8.28 -7.64 31.40
N GLN A 56 9.14 -8.50 30.86
CA GLN A 56 10.48 -8.79 31.38
C GLN A 56 11.50 -7.65 31.14
N GLY A 57 11.11 -6.57 30.46
CA GLY A 57 11.95 -5.38 30.26
C GLY A 57 12.75 -5.36 28.96
N THR A 58 12.58 -6.34 28.06
CA THR A 58 13.30 -6.33 26.78
C THR A 58 12.71 -5.31 25.80
N TYR A 59 13.58 -4.58 25.11
CA TYR A 59 13.18 -3.64 24.07
C TYR A 59 13.12 -4.32 22.70
N ILE A 60 11.91 -4.45 22.16
CA ILE A 60 11.68 -5.03 20.81
C ILE A 60 11.42 -3.91 19.81
N ALA A 61 12.43 -3.59 18.99
CA ALA A 61 12.29 -2.64 17.90
C ALA A 61 11.35 -3.20 16.82
N SER A 62 10.40 -2.37 16.36
CA SER A 62 9.44 -2.73 15.31
C SER A 62 9.56 -1.77 14.12
N PRO A 63 10.46 -2.04 13.15
CA PRO A 63 10.68 -1.15 12.03
C PRO A 63 9.45 -1.09 11.12
N LYS A 64 9.27 0.06 10.46
CA LYS A 64 8.22 0.26 9.45
C LYS A 64 8.74 -0.18 8.09
N ILE A 65 8.10 -1.19 7.50
CA ILE A 65 8.37 -1.65 6.13
C ILE A 65 7.42 -0.94 5.17
N LEU A 66 7.97 -0.49 4.04
CA LEU A 66 7.22 0.09 2.93
C LEU A 66 7.19 -0.90 1.76
N LYS A 67 5.99 -1.29 1.34
CA LYS A 67 5.79 -2.15 0.16
C LYS A 67 5.04 -1.37 -0.92
N TRP A 68 5.46 -1.56 -2.17
CA TRP A 68 4.84 -0.94 -3.34
C TRP A 68 4.21 -2.01 -4.20
N TYR A 69 2.90 -1.92 -4.42
CA TYR A 69 2.16 -2.89 -5.22
C TYR A 69 1.62 -2.28 -6.52
N CYS A 70 1.64 -3.08 -7.59
CA CYS A 70 0.84 -2.81 -8.78
C CYS A 70 -0.66 -3.00 -8.46
N ILE A 71 -1.54 -2.50 -9.34
CA ILE A 71 -3.00 -2.56 -9.10
C ILE A 71 -3.50 -4.01 -9.08
N SER A 72 -2.95 -4.88 -9.93
CA SER A 72 -3.35 -6.28 -10.02
C SER A 72 -3.01 -7.03 -8.72
N CYS A 73 -1.77 -6.94 -8.25
CA CYS A 73 -1.36 -7.53 -6.97
C CYS A 73 -2.17 -6.96 -5.80
N ALA A 74 -2.41 -5.64 -5.79
CA ALA A 74 -3.18 -5.02 -4.72
C ALA A 74 -4.64 -5.53 -4.65
N ILE A 75 -5.25 -5.88 -5.78
CA ILE A 75 -6.60 -6.49 -5.81
C ILE A 75 -6.52 -7.96 -5.39
N HIS A 76 -5.55 -8.71 -5.89
CA HIS A 76 -5.37 -10.13 -5.57
C HIS A 76 -5.16 -10.36 -4.07
N PHE A 77 -4.28 -9.58 -3.43
CA PHE A 77 -4.05 -9.63 -1.98
C PHE A 77 -5.12 -8.90 -1.15
N LYS A 78 -6.22 -8.48 -1.76
CA LYS A 78 -7.35 -7.80 -1.09
C LYS A 78 -7.00 -6.49 -0.36
N ILE A 79 -5.83 -5.90 -0.66
CA ILE A 79 -5.42 -4.56 -0.20
C ILE A 79 -6.37 -3.50 -0.80
N LEU A 80 -6.79 -3.70 -2.06
CA LEU A 80 -7.80 -2.91 -2.72
C LEU A 80 -9.03 -3.75 -3.03
N LYS A 81 -10.21 -3.18 -2.78
CA LYS A 81 -11.50 -3.76 -3.15
C LYS A 81 -12.14 -2.95 -4.28
N ILE A 82 -12.92 -3.63 -5.12
CA ILE A 82 -13.74 -2.97 -6.14
C ILE A 82 -14.88 -2.23 -5.43
N ARG A 83 -15.15 -0.99 -5.84
CA ARG A 83 -16.14 -0.10 -5.20
C ARG A 83 -17.18 0.39 -6.20
N SER A 84 -18.40 0.64 -5.69
CA SER A 84 -19.49 1.29 -6.42
C SER A 84 -19.11 2.71 -6.87
N SER A 85 -19.85 3.29 -7.81
CA SER A 85 -19.52 4.59 -8.40
C SER A 85 -19.37 5.70 -7.34
N ALA A 86 -20.32 5.79 -6.41
CA ALA A 86 -20.31 6.77 -5.32
C ALA A 86 -19.08 6.60 -4.41
N LYS A 87 -18.82 5.37 -3.93
CA LYS A 87 -17.72 5.07 -3.00
C LYS A 87 -16.33 5.21 -3.62
N ARG A 88 -16.19 5.29 -4.95
CA ARG A 88 -14.87 5.45 -5.60
C ARG A 88 -14.22 6.79 -5.28
N ARG A 89 -14.99 7.84 -5.00
CA ARG A 89 -14.49 9.20 -4.70
C ARG A 89 -13.96 9.31 -3.27
N GLU A 90 -14.51 8.51 -2.35
CA GLU A 90 -14.08 8.47 -0.96
C GLU A 90 -12.61 8.03 -0.82
N ARG A 91 -11.86 8.77 0.00
CA ARG A 91 -10.45 8.52 0.31
C ARG A 91 -10.35 7.90 1.70
N THR A 92 -10.48 6.58 1.78
CA THR A 92 -10.27 5.82 3.02
C THR A 92 -8.79 5.42 3.17
N LYS A 93 -8.36 5.18 4.42
CA LYS A 93 -7.04 4.58 4.67
C LYS A 93 -7.01 3.17 4.08
N LEU A 94 -5.88 2.80 3.46
CA LEU A 94 -5.63 1.43 3.02
C LEU A 94 -5.34 0.61 4.28
N ARG A 95 -6.03 -0.54 4.40
CA ARG A 95 -5.74 -1.55 5.41
C ARG A 95 -4.57 -2.41 4.93
#